data_AF-A0A5K1GFF2-F1
#
_entry.id   AF-A0A5K1GFF2-F1
#
_cell.length_a   1.000
_cell.length_b   1.000
_cell.length_c   1.000
_cell.angle_alpha   90.00
_cell.angle_beta   90.00
_cell.angle_gamma   90.00
#
_symmetry.space_group_name_H-M   'P 1'
#
loop_
_entity.id
_entity.type
_entity.pdbx_description
1 polymer ?
#
loop_
_entity_poly.entity_id
_entity_poly.type
_entity_poly.pdbx_seq_one_letter_code
_entity_poly.pdbx_strand_id
1 'polypeptide(L)' 'DPYHGPGQAMGLSFSVPQGVKMPSSLLNIFKELQADVGCSIPSHGNLEHWAIQ' A
#
# COMPACT_ATOMS: atom_id res chain seq x y z
N ASP A 1 12.16 6.38 3.13
CA ASP A 1 11.72 7.78 3.24
C ASP A 1 10.23 7.87 2.91
N PRO A 2 9.53 8.93 3.35
CA PRO A 2 8.13 9.14 2.98
C PRO A 2 7.99 9.38 1.47
N TYR A 3 6.85 9.00 0.90
CA TYR A 3 6.54 9.35 -0.49
C TYR A 3 6.54 10.87 -0.70
N HIS A 4 7.10 11.30 -1.83
CA HIS A 4 7.30 12.71 -2.14
C HIS A 4 6.14 13.36 -2.93
N GLY A 5 5.20 12.56 -3.43
CA GLY A 5 4.03 13.08 -4.15
C GLY A 5 3.02 13.74 -3.21
N PRO A 6 2.35 14.84 -3.64
CA PRO A 6 1.33 15.49 -2.83
C PRO A 6 0.24 14.51 -2.37
N GLY A 7 0.00 14.45 -1.06
CA GLY A 7 -1.03 13.58 -0.46
C GLY A 7 -0.71 12.09 -0.45
N GLN A 8 0.48 11.65 -0.87
CA GLN A 8 0.86 10.23 -0.86
C GLN A 8 1.29 9.75 0.53
N ALA A 9 2.16 10.51 1.20
CA ALA A 9 2.66 10.14 2.51
C ALA A 9 1.57 10.30 3.59
N MET A 10 1.37 9.26 4.39
CA MET A 10 0.41 9.25 5.51
C MET A 10 1.03 8.80 6.84
N GLY A 11 2.36 8.83 6.96
CA GLY A 11 3.06 8.42 8.18
C GLY A 11 3.18 6.92 8.41
N LEU A 12 2.77 6.09 7.43
CA LEU A 12 2.94 4.63 7.45
C LEU A 12 3.74 4.19 6.22
N SER A 13 4.80 3.41 6.45
CA SER A 13 5.69 2.92 5.38
C SER A 13 4.90 2.18 4.31
N PHE A 14 5.18 2.48 3.04
CA PHE A 14 4.49 1.94 1.85
C PHE A 14 3.01 2.29 1.69
N SER A 15 2.32 2.71 2.76
CA SER A 15 0.90 3.03 2.73
C SER A 15 0.62 4.37 2.04
N VAL A 16 -0.50 4.43 1.32
CA VAL A 16 -1.05 5.67 0.76
C VAL A 16 -2.55 5.79 1.09
N PRO A 17 -3.10 7.01 1.26
CA PRO A 17 -4.52 7.19 1.51
C PRO A 17 -5.41 6.58 0.41
N GLN A 18 -6.64 6.22 0.76
CA GLN A 18 -7.61 5.75 -0.24
C GLN A 18 -7.87 6.84 -1.30
N GLY A 19 -8.05 6.43 -2.55
CA GLY A 19 -8.19 7.34 -3.69
C GLY A 19 -6.87 7.86 -4.26
N VAL A 20 -5.74 7.65 -3.57
CA VAL A 20 -4.41 7.93 -4.11
C VAL A 20 -3.93 6.74 -4.93
N LYS A 21 -3.35 7.02 -6.10
CA LYS A 21 -2.77 5.98 -6.95
C LYS A 21 -1.66 5.24 -6.20
N MET A 22 -1.76 3.92 -6.15
CA MET A 22 -0.74 3.06 -5.53
C MET A 22 0.63 3.23 -6.22
N PRO A 23 1.70 3.48 -5.45
CA PRO A 23 3.07 3.46 -5.95
C PRO A 23 3.48 2.06 -6.45
N SER A 24 4.44 2.01 -7.38
CA SER A 24 4.93 0.73 -7.95
C SER A 24 5.48 -0.22 -6.89
N SER A 25 6.17 0.30 -5.88
CA SER A 25 6.68 -0.50 -4.76
C SER A 25 5.56 -1.20 -3.99
N LEU A 26 4.45 -0.51 -3.72
CA LEU A 26 3.29 -1.10 -3.03
C LEU A 26 2.58 -2.14 -3.90
N LEU A 27 2.45 -1.87 -5.21
CA LEU A 27 1.91 -2.85 -6.16
C LEU A 27 2.74 -4.13 -6.20
N ASN A 28 4.07 -4.02 -6.12
CA ASN A 28 4.95 -5.19 -6.07
C ASN A 28 4.75 -5.99 -4.78
N ILE A 29 4.58 -5.33 -3.63
CA ILE A 29 4.25 -6.01 -2.35
C ILE A 29 2.95 -6.79 -2.48
N PHE A 30 1.89 -6.20 -3.07
CA PHE A 30 0.63 -6.91 -3.25
C PHE A 30 0.71 -8.08 -4.25
N LYS A 31 1.51 -7.95 -5.31
CA LYS A 31 1.76 -9.07 -6.23
C LYS A 31 2.47 -10.22 -5.53
N GLU A 32 3.46 -9.91 -4.71
CA GLU A 32 4.17 -10.92 -3.92
C GLU A 32 3.23 -11.58 -2.91
N LEU A 33 2.45 -10.79 -2.18
CA LEU A 33 1.46 -11.32 -1.22
C LEU A 33 0.41 -12.22 -1.91
N GLN A 34 -0.05 -11.84 -3.11
CA GLN A 34 -0.92 -12.69 -3.90
C GLN A 34 -0.25 -14.00 -4.30
N ALA A 35 1.02 -13.97 -4.72
CA ALA A 35 1.75 -15.15 -5.12
C ALA A 35 2.05 -16.09 -3.93
N ASP A 36 2.35 -15.53 -2.76
CA ASP A 36 2.74 -16.26 -1.55
C ASP A 36 1.53 -16.85 -0.80
N VAL A 37 0.49 -16.04 -0.54
CA VAL A 37 -0.65 -16.45 0.30
C VAL A 37 -1.99 -16.48 -0.43
N GLY A 38 -2.02 -16.18 -1.73
CA GLY A 38 -3.24 -16.28 -2.56
C GLY A 38 -4.27 -15.18 -2.30
N CYS A 39 -3.90 -14.07 -1.65
CA CYS A 39 -4.84 -13.00 -1.38
C CYS A 39 -5.22 -12.22 -2.65
N SER A 40 -6.41 -11.61 -2.65
CA SER A 40 -6.77 -10.64 -3.68
C SER A 40 -6.00 -9.34 -3.50
N ILE A 41 -5.60 -8.72 -4.61
CA ILE A 41 -4.94 -7.40 -4.58
C ILE A 41 -6.00 -6.34 -4.28
N PRO A 42 -5.84 -5.54 -3.20
CA PRO A 42 -6.79 -4.47 -2.88
C PRO A 42 -6.83 -3.39 -3.96
N SER A 43 -7.96 -2.68 -4.06
CA SER A 43 -8.12 -1.54 -4.97
C SER A 43 -7.52 -0.23 -4.43
N HIS A 44 -7.04 -0.23 -3.18
CA HIS A 44 -6.43 0.92 -2.50
C HIS A 44 -5.11 0.55 -1.83
N GLY A 45 -4.29 1.57 -1.56
CA GLY A 45 -3.00 1.38 -0.91
C GLY A 45 -2.95 1.68 0.59
N ASN A 46 -4.10 1.85 1.25
CA ASN A 46 -4.14 2.09 2.70
C ASN A 46 -3.85 0.78 3.47
N LEU A 47 -2.79 0.78 4.27
CA LEU A 47 -2.31 -0.33 5.10
C LEU A 47 -2.59 -0.15 6.60
N GLU A 48 -3.43 0.82 7.02
CA GLU A 48 -3.78 1.04 8.44
C GLU A 48 -4.27 -0.24 9.13
N HIS A 49 -5.05 -1.07 8.42
CA HIS A 49 -5.51 -2.36 8.94
C HIS A 49 -4.37 -3.29 9.33
N TRP A 50 -3.22 -3.26 8.65
CA TRP A 50 -2.05 -4.04 9.03
C TRP A 50 -1.31 -3.46 10.23
N ALA A 51 -1.38 -2.15 10.45
CA ALA A 51 -0.70 -1.49 11.56
C ALA A 51 -1.39 -1.72 12.92
N ILE A 52 -2.67 -2.08 12.92
CA ILE A 52 -3.50 -2.22 14.14
C ILE A 52 -3.91 -3.66 14.47
N GLN A 53 -3.30 -4.67 13.81
CA GLN A 53 -3.61 -6.09 14.09
C GLN A 53 -3.11 -6.55 15.45
#